data_AF-A0A7V3CET1-F1
#
_entry.id   AF-A0A7V3CET1-F1
#
_cell.length_a   1.000
_cell.length_b   1.000
_cell.length_c   1.000
_cell.angle_alpha   90.00
_cell.angle_beta   90.00
_cell.angle_gamma   90.00
#
_symmetry.space_group_name_H-M   'P 1'
#
loop_
_entity.id
_entity.type
_entity.pdbx_description
1 polymer ?
#
loop_
_entity_poly.entity_id
_entity_poly.type
_entity_poly.pdbx_seq_one_letter_code
_entity_poly.pdbx_strand_id
1 'polypeptide(L)' 'MAKVRKQFVLESAKIKRVRKILRAKTDTEAVDEALNIVLANQKISKLHRELAGRLNIEDMDQSRFRE' A
#
# COMPACT_ATOMS: atom_id res chain seq x y z
N MET A 1 10.73 3.58 -15.46
CA MET A 1 11.46 2.59 -14.62
C MET A 1 11.63 1.30 -15.40
N ALA A 2 12.77 0.62 -15.25
CA ALA A 2 13.02 -0.66 -15.91
C ALA A 2 12.15 -1.76 -15.29
N LYS A 3 11.43 -2.52 -16.13
CA LYS A 3 10.66 -3.70 -15.69
C LYS A 3 11.54 -4.94 -15.79
N VAL A 4 11.59 -5.73 -14.73
CA VAL A 4 12.36 -6.99 -14.71
C VAL A 4 11.38 -8.15 -14.56
N ARG A 5 11.44 -9.13 -15.47
CA ARG A 5 10.67 -10.37 -15.33
C ARG A 5 11.35 -11.29 -14.33
N LYS A 6 10.59 -11.73 -13.34
CA LYS A 6 11.01 -12.73 -12.35
C LYS A 6 9.98 -13.85 -12.32
N GLN A 7 10.42 -15.07 -12.01
CA GLN A 7 9.56 -16.23 -11.89
C GLN A 7 9.52 -16.66 -10.43
N PHE A 8 8.32 -16.79 -9.87
CA PHE A 8 8.09 -17.11 -8.47
C PHE A 8 7.09 -18.25 -8.34
N VAL A 9 7.27 -19.08 -7.32
CA VAL A 9 6.27 -20.06 -6.89
C VAL A 9 5.50 -19.43 -5.74
N LEU A 10 4.23 -19.10 -5.98
CA LEU A 10 3.36 -18.44 -5.00
C LEU A 10 2.11 -19.29 -4.78
N GLU A 11 1.59 -19.23 -3.56
CA GLU A 11 0.34 -19.91 -3.23
C GLU A 11 -0.83 -19.32 -4.02
N SER A 12 -1.48 -20.16 -4.85
CA SER A 12 -2.51 -19.70 -5.78
C SER A 12 -3.73 -19.08 -5.09
N ALA A 13 -4.12 -19.60 -3.93
CA ALA A 13 -5.24 -19.08 -3.16
C ALA A 13 -4.96 -17.66 -2.65
N LYS A 14 -3.72 -17.40 -2.22
CA LYS A 14 -3.26 -16.08 -1.76
C LYS A 14 -3.34 -15.06 -2.89
N ILE A 15 -2.81 -15.39 -4.07
CA ILE A 15 -2.83 -14.50 -5.24
C ILE A 15 -4.25 -14.20 -5.70
N LYS A 16 -5.13 -15.21 -5.76
CA LYS A 16 -6.55 -15.01 -6.09
C LYS A 16 -7.24 -14.07 -5.10
N ARG A 17 -6.94 -14.20 -3.80
CA ARG A 17 -7.51 -13.35 -2.76
C ARG A 17 -7.03 -11.90 -2.88
N VAL A 18 -5.73 -11.69 -3.06
CA VAL A 18 -5.14 -10.36 -3.27
C VAL A 18 -5.73 -9.71 -4.52
N ARG A 19 -5.85 -10.45 -5.63
CA ARG A 19 -6.46 -9.94 -6.87
C ARG A 19 -7.90 -9.46 -6.67
N LYS A 20 -8.70 -10.19 -5.88
CA LYS A 20 -10.08 -9.78 -5.52
C LYS A 20 -10.10 -8.52 -4.66
N ILE A 21 -9.25 -8.44 -3.64
CA ILE A 21 -9.16 -7.28 -2.73
C ILE A 21 -8.79 -6.02 -3.52
N LEU A 22 -7.78 -6.13 -4.39
CA LEU A 22 -7.25 -5.01 -5.17
C LEU A 22 -8.02 -4.76 -6.48
N ARG A 23 -9.02 -5.59 -6.79
CA ARG A 23 -9.78 -5.57 -8.07
C ARG A 23 -8.88 -5.58 -9.32
N ALA A 24 -7.70 -6.18 -9.21
CA ALA A 24 -6.73 -6.25 -10.28
C ALA A 24 -7.19 -7.23 -11.39
N LYS A 25 -6.84 -6.94 -12.64
CA LYS A 25 -7.20 -7.77 -13.80
C LYS A 25 -6.29 -8.98 -13.92
N THR A 26 -5.02 -8.81 -13.57
CA THR A 26 -4.00 -9.87 -13.66
C THR A 26 -3.31 -10.13 -12.34
N ASP A 27 -2.72 -11.32 -12.19
CA ASP A 27 -1.94 -11.66 -11.01
C ASP A 27 -0.68 -10.78 -10.89
N THR A 28 -0.08 -10.37 -12.02
CA THR A 28 1.04 -9.42 -12.06
C THR A 28 0.65 -8.07 -11.49
N GLU A 29 -0.49 -7.52 -11.92
CA GLU A 29 -1.02 -6.25 -11.42
C GLU A 29 -1.33 -6.32 -9.92
N ALA A 30 -1.91 -7.44 -9.47
CA ALA A 30 -2.18 -7.68 -8.05
C ALA A 30 -0.90 -7.67 -7.21
N VAL A 31 0.18 -8.29 -7.71
CA VAL A 31 1.47 -8.33 -7.02
C VAL A 31 2.15 -6.96 -7.04
N ASP A 32 2.15 -6.27 -8.18
CA ASP A 32 2.74 -4.94 -8.31
C ASP A 32 2.07 -3.94 -7.36
N GLU A 33 0.74 -3.92 -7.29
CA GLU A 33 0.04 -3.01 -6.38
C GLU A 33 0.16 -3.40 -4.90
N ALA A 34 0.24 -4.69 -4.59
CA ALA A 34 0.55 -5.12 -3.24
C ALA A 34 1.93 -4.58 -2.78
N LEU A 35 2.92 -4.56 -3.67
CA LEU A 35 4.24 -3.98 -3.37
C LEU A 35 4.16 -2.47 -3.16
N ASN A 36 3.41 -1.77 -4.02
CA ASN A 36 3.20 -0.32 -3.88
C ASN A 36 2.53 0.05 -2.55
N ILE A 37 1.53 -0.71 -2.12
CA ILE A 37 0.85 -0.51 -0.82
C ILE A 37 1.84 -0.69 0.34
N VAL A 38 2.69 -1.72 0.31
CA VAL A 38 3.70 -1.93 1.37
C VAL A 38 4.67 -0.75 1.44
N LEU A 39 5.14 -0.27 0.29
CA LEU A 39 6.04 0.88 0.22
C LEU A 39 5.37 2.18 0.70
N ALA A 40 4.10 2.39 0.34
CA ALA A 40 3.31 3.53 0.81
C ALA A 40 3.13 3.48 2.33
N ASN A 41 2.77 2.31 2.88
CA ASN A 41 2.60 2.11 4.32
C ASN A 41 3.90 2.35 5.09
N GLN A 42 5.05 1.95 4.54
CA GLN A 42 6.34 2.25 5.15
C GLN A 42 6.60 3.76 5.22
N LYS A 43 6.30 4.50 4.14
CA LYS A 43 6.44 5.97 4.11
C LYS A 43 5.53 6.65 5.13
N ILE A 44 4.26 6.25 5.17
CA ILE A 44 3.27 6.77 6.14
C ILE A 44 3.73 6.48 7.57
N SER A 45 4.15 5.24 7.84
CA SER A 45 4.63 4.85 9.17
C SER A 45 5.86 5.64 9.61
N LYS A 46 6.80 5.89 8.68
CA LYS A 46 7.98 6.70 8.94
C LYS A 46 7.59 8.15 9.26
N LEU A 47 6.72 8.74 8.45
CA LEU A 47 6.19 10.08 8.68
C LEU A 47 5.50 10.17 10.04
N HIS A 48 4.60 9.24 10.36
CA HIS A 48 3.92 9.21 11.67
C HIS A 48 4.91 9.13 12.83
N ARG A 49 6.01 8.37 12.73
CA ARG A 49 7.05 8.35 13.77
C ARG A 49 7.80 9.68 13.87
N GLU A 50 8.09 10.34 12.76
CA GLU A 50 8.77 11.64 12.75
C GLU A 50 7.88 12.76 13.30
N LEU A 51 6.56 12.65 13.10
CA LEU A 51 5.56 13.59 13.59
C LEU A 51 5.10 13.28 15.03
N ALA A 52 5.30 12.04 15.51
CA ALA A 52 4.93 11.64 16.87
C ALA A 52 5.66 12.52 17.90
N GLY A 53 4.87 13.27 18.68
CA GLY A 53 5.36 14.21 19.69
C GLY A 53 5.68 15.62 19.18
N ARG A 54 5.44 15.92 17.88
CA ARG A 54 5.64 17.27 17.30
C ARG A 54 4.35 17.97 16.85
N LEU A 55 3.26 17.23 16.63
CA LEU A 55 1.98 17.76 16.18
C LEU A 55 0.91 17.53 17.24
N ASN A 56 0.13 18.57 17.54
CA ASN A 56 -1.07 18.47 18.35
C ASN A 56 -2.25 18.04 17.47
N ILE A 57 -3.27 17.42 18.08
CA ILE A 57 -4.49 17.00 17.36
C ILE A 57 -5.19 18.21 16.69
N GLU A 58 -5.04 19.40 17.28
CA GLU A 58 -5.59 20.67 16.78
C GLU A 58 -4.95 21.13 15.46
N ASP A 59 -3.72 20.68 15.16
CA ASP A 59 -3.02 21.00 13.91
C ASP A 59 -3.44 20.10 12.73
N MET A 60 -4.24 19.06 13.02
CA MET A 60 -4.67 18.08 12.03
C MET A 60 -5.92 18.57 11.31
N ASP A 61 -5.77 19.09 10.09
CA ASP A 61 -6.91 19.50 9.25
C ASP A 61 -7.75 18.27 8.84
N GLN A 62 -8.84 18.05 9.57
CA GLN A 62 -9.80 16.96 9.29
C GLN A 62 -10.94 17.37 8.35
N SER A 63 -10.92 18.60 7.82
CA SER A 63 -11.98 19.13 6.94
C SER A 63 -12.16 18.30 5.67
N ARG A 64 -11.14 17.53 5.28
CA ARG A 64 -11.13 16.63 4.11
C ARG A 64 -11.79 15.27 4.30
N PHE A 65 -12.15 14.87 5.53
CA PHE A 65 -12.74 13.55 5.81
C PHE A 65 -14.23 13.61 6.15
N ARG A 66 -14.84 14.80 6.06
CA ARG A 66 -16.30 14.97 6.13
C ARG A 66 -16.86 14.96 4.71
N GLU A 67 -17.16 13.78 4.20
CA GLU A 67 -18.13 13.56 3.12
C GLU A 67 -19.30 12.73 3.66
#